data_AF-A0A7J7PXV3-F1
#
_entry.id   AF-A0A7J7PXV3-F1
#
_cell.length_a   1.000
_cell.length_b   1.000
_cell.length_c   1.000
_cell.angle_alpha   90.00
_cell.angle_beta   90.00
_cell.angle_gamma   90.00
#
_symmetry.space_group_name_H-M   'P 1'
#
loop_
_entity.id
_entity.type
_entity.pdbx_description
1 polymer ?
#
loop_
_entity_poly.entity_id
_entity_poly.type
_entity_poly.pdbx_seq_one_letter_code
_entity_poly.pdbx_strand_id
1 'polypeptide(L)'
;MLGARALSNILWSCAALGYSPPPEVLARVWTGSAQTLAEASPQALGNMLWAVASLELAPSSGWMAAWQQAALAGLQQQQWNCADVANAAWALGKFAGSVKLRHLLPPVPWRLALMRAAKAAVSGGAAAAAAGVLRPVRLWP
;
A
#
# COMPACT_ATOMS: atom_id res chain seq x y z
N MET A 1 -12.37 13.87 12.98
CA MET A 1 -11.14 13.04 12.89
C MET A 1 -10.66 13.06 11.45
N LEU A 2 -9.35 12.94 11.17
CA LEU A 2 -8.83 12.95 9.80
C LEU A 2 -9.26 11.69 9.03
N GLY A 3 -9.67 11.82 7.77
CA GLY A 3 -10.03 10.67 6.92
C GLY A 3 -8.81 9.90 6.39
N ALA A 4 -9.03 8.70 5.86
CA ALA A 4 -7.99 7.80 5.34
C ALA A 4 -7.06 8.48 4.31
N ARG A 5 -7.60 9.31 3.42
CA ARG A 5 -6.80 10.07 2.43
C ARG A 5 -5.84 11.05 3.09
N ALA A 6 -6.30 11.79 4.11
CA ALA A 6 -5.44 12.74 4.80
C ALA A 6 -4.33 12.03 5.59
N LEU A 7 -4.68 10.94 6.29
CA LEU A 7 -3.73 10.15 7.07
C LEU A 7 -2.69 9.45 6.18
N SER A 8 -3.11 8.88 5.05
CA SER A 8 -2.18 8.29 4.08
C SER A 8 -1.24 9.33 3.48
N ASN A 9 -1.71 10.54 3.18
CA ASN A 9 -0.87 11.62 2.67
C ASN A 9 0.13 12.13 3.72
N ILE A 10 -0.23 12.16 5.00
CA ILE A 10 0.70 12.49 6.08
C ILE A 10 1.82 11.45 6.14
N LEU A 11 1.46 10.15 6.21
CA LEU A 11 2.43 9.06 6.24
C LEU A 11 3.35 9.06 5.01
N TRP A 12 2.76 9.23 3.82
CA TRP A 12 3.49 9.32 2.56
C TRP A 12 4.44 10.52 2.56
N SER A 13 4.00 11.70 2.98
CA SER A 13 4.84 12.90 3.03
C SER A 13 6.02 12.72 4.01
N CYS A 14 5.77 12.15 5.19
CA CYS A 14 6.83 11.85 6.14
C CYS A 14 7.87 10.90 5.54
N ALA A 15 7.42 9.84 4.86
CA ALA A 15 8.30 8.89 4.20
C ALA A 15 9.07 9.52 3.03
N ALA A 16 8.42 10.35 2.22
CA ALA A 16 9.05 11.08 1.12
C ALA A 16 10.14 12.06 1.61
N LEU A 17 9.94 12.65 2.79
CA LEU A 17 10.92 13.55 3.42
C LEU A 17 12.00 12.82 4.23
N GLY A 18 11.93 11.48 4.35
CA GLY A 18 12.81 10.71 5.23
C GLY A 18 12.65 11.06 6.71
N TYR A 19 11.53 11.68 7.08
CA TYR A 19 11.25 12.14 8.44
C TYR A 19 10.41 11.09 9.17
N SER A 20 10.97 10.51 10.24
CA SER A 20 10.23 9.62 11.13
C SER A 20 9.48 10.45 12.20
N PRO A 21 8.14 10.45 12.21
CA PRO A 21 7.41 11.23 13.20
C PRO A 21 7.65 10.71 14.62
N PRO A 22 7.56 11.58 15.65
CA PRO A 22 7.67 11.15 17.04
C PRO A 22 6.65 10.07 17.41
N PRO A 23 6.97 9.17 18.37
CA PRO A 23 6.09 8.04 18.74
C PRO A 23 4.66 8.44 19.09
N GLU A 24 4.46 9.58 19.76
CA GLU A 24 3.15 10.10 20.12
C GLU A 24 2.32 10.58 18.91
N VAL A 25 2.99 11.07 17.86
CA VAL A 25 2.35 11.43 16.59
C VAL A 25 1.97 10.15 15.84
N LEU A 26 2.89 9.19 15.75
CA LEU A 26 2.63 7.89 15.12
C LEU A 26 1.49 7.15 15.80
N ALA A 27 1.43 7.14 17.14
CA ALA A 27 0.32 6.51 17.88
C ALA A 27 -1.04 7.07 17.46
N ARG A 28 -1.16 8.41 17.34
CA ARG A 28 -2.39 9.07 16.87
C ARG A 28 -2.70 8.72 15.41
N VAL A 29 -1.69 8.63 14.56
CA VAL A 29 -1.86 8.21 13.16
C VAL A 29 -2.37 6.77 13.09
N TRP A 30 -1.84 5.85 13.91
CA TRP A 30 -2.32 4.46 13.95
C TRP A 30 -3.74 4.35 14.45
N THR A 31 -4.09 5.03 15.53
CA THR A 31 -5.47 5.05 16.04
C THR A 31 -6.44 5.64 15.02
N GLY A 32 -6.11 6.77 14.41
CA GLY A 32 -6.98 7.41 13.41
C GLY A 32 -7.10 6.61 12.11
N SER A 33 -6.00 6.02 11.64
CA SER A 33 -6.02 5.22 10.41
C SER A 33 -6.80 3.93 10.60
N ALA A 34 -6.63 3.23 11.73
CA ALA A 34 -7.35 2.00 12.04
C ALA A 34 -8.88 2.15 11.88
N GLN A 35 -9.43 3.31 12.25
CA GLN A 35 -10.85 3.61 12.16
C GLN A 35 -11.35 3.87 10.74
N THR A 36 -10.45 4.14 9.80
CA THR A 36 -10.77 4.54 8.42
C THR A 36 -10.29 3.55 7.37
N LEU A 37 -9.60 2.47 7.76
CA LEU A 37 -9.04 1.46 6.86
C LEU A 37 -10.11 0.79 5.99
N ALA A 38 -11.26 0.45 6.56
CA ALA A 38 -12.33 -0.27 5.84
C ALA A 38 -12.92 0.54 4.66
N GLU A 39 -12.86 1.87 4.74
CA GLU A 39 -13.37 2.80 3.72
C GLU A 39 -12.23 3.42 2.89
N ALA A 40 -10.97 3.06 3.18
CA ALA A 40 -9.82 3.62 2.51
C ALA A 40 -9.78 3.15 1.05
N SER A 41 -9.48 4.07 0.13
CA SER A 41 -9.24 3.70 -1.26
C SER A 41 -7.97 2.84 -1.40
N PRO A 42 -7.86 2.02 -2.46
CA PRO A 42 -6.64 1.27 -2.77
C PRO A 42 -5.37 2.12 -2.74
N GLN A 43 -5.43 3.34 -3.31
CA GLN A 43 -4.34 4.29 -3.27
C GLN A 43 -3.95 4.69 -1.83
N ALA A 44 -4.92 4.97 -0.96
CA ALA A 44 -4.65 5.33 0.43
C ALA A 44 -4.01 4.14 1.18
N LEU A 45 -4.53 2.92 0.98
CA LEU A 45 -3.97 1.70 1.55
C LEU A 45 -2.54 1.44 1.06
N GLY A 46 -2.28 1.60 -0.24
CA GLY A 46 -0.96 1.48 -0.86
C GLY A 46 0.03 2.48 -0.29
N ASN A 47 -0.36 3.76 -0.17
CA ASN A 47 0.46 4.82 0.41
C ASN A 47 0.81 4.55 1.87
N MET A 48 -0.16 4.09 2.68
CA MET A 48 0.09 3.73 4.08
C MET A 48 1.11 2.58 4.17
N LEU A 49 0.94 1.51 3.39
CA LEU A 49 1.86 0.37 3.42
C LEU A 49 3.26 0.74 2.92
N TRP A 50 3.33 1.55 1.87
CA TRP A 50 4.59 2.07 1.35
C TRP A 50 5.34 2.91 2.39
N ALA A 51 4.64 3.80 3.11
CA ALA A 51 5.26 4.60 4.16
C ALA A 51 5.74 3.75 5.34
N VAL A 52 4.97 2.74 5.74
CA VAL A 52 5.36 1.75 6.75
C VAL A 52 6.66 1.05 6.36
N ALA A 53 6.77 0.60 5.11
CA ALA A 53 7.98 -0.04 4.59
C ALA A 53 9.17 0.94 4.48
N SER A 54 8.94 2.16 4.02
CA SER A 54 10.00 3.14 3.71
C SER A 54 10.65 3.70 4.98
N LEU A 55 9.86 3.91 6.03
CA LEU A 55 10.34 4.43 7.32
C LEU A 55 10.58 3.34 8.37
N GLU A 56 10.45 2.06 7.99
CA GLU A 56 10.49 0.91 8.90
C GLU A 56 9.61 1.09 10.15
N LEU A 57 8.39 1.57 9.94
CA LEU A 57 7.41 1.74 11.02
C LEU A 57 6.87 0.37 11.42
N ALA A 58 6.68 0.15 12.72
CA ALA A 58 6.09 -1.09 13.24
C ALA A 58 4.66 -0.81 13.75
N PRO A 59 3.64 -0.82 12.88
CA PRO A 59 2.26 -0.82 13.35
C PRO A 59 1.97 -2.12 14.13
N SER A 60 0.91 -2.11 14.93
CA SER A 60 0.49 -3.31 15.65
C SER A 60 0.01 -4.41 14.68
N SER A 61 0.09 -5.67 15.11
CA SER A 61 -0.46 -6.81 14.36
C SER A 61 -1.95 -6.64 14.06
N GLY A 62 -2.71 -6.03 14.98
CA GLY A 62 -4.13 -5.72 14.79
C GLY A 62 -4.36 -4.68 13.68
N TRP A 63 -3.55 -3.63 13.62
CA TRP A 63 -3.62 -2.64 12.53
C TRP A 63 -3.29 -3.31 11.19
N MET A 64 -2.25 -4.13 11.16
CA MET A 64 -1.83 -4.85 9.95
C MET A 64 -2.92 -5.82 9.47
N ALA A 65 -3.61 -6.52 10.38
CA ALA A 65 -4.73 -7.39 10.04
C ALA A 65 -5.91 -6.61 9.46
N ALA A 66 -6.26 -5.46 10.04
CA ALA A 66 -7.31 -4.59 9.52
C ALA A 66 -6.96 -4.04 8.12
N TRP A 67 -5.70 -3.65 7.91
CA TRP A 67 -5.21 -3.21 6.60
C TRP A 67 -5.32 -4.35 5.57
N GLN A 68 -4.94 -5.58 5.96
CA GLN A 68 -5.01 -6.75 5.07
C GLN A 68 -6.45 -7.04 4.64
N GLN A 69 -7.41 -6.94 5.58
CA GLN A 69 -8.83 -7.15 5.29
C GLN A 69 -9.35 -6.11 4.30
N ALA A 70 -9.08 -4.82 4.54
CA ALA A 70 -9.48 -3.74 3.64
C ALA A 70 -8.85 -3.88 2.25
N ALA A 71 -7.55 -4.17 2.20
CA ALA A 71 -6.83 -4.35 0.95
C ALA A 71 -7.34 -5.56 0.15
N LEU A 72 -7.64 -6.68 0.83
CA LEU A 72 -8.15 -7.88 0.19
C LEU A 72 -9.52 -7.63 -0.46
N ALA A 73 -10.42 -6.90 0.23
CA ALA A 73 -11.71 -6.54 -0.33
C ALA A 73 -11.56 -5.74 -1.64
N GLY A 74 -10.67 -4.74 -1.65
CA GLY A 74 -10.36 -3.97 -2.86
C GLY A 74 -9.76 -4.83 -3.98
N LEU A 75 -8.86 -5.77 -3.65
CA LEU A 75 -8.25 -6.68 -4.62
C LEU A 75 -9.29 -7.60 -5.26
N GLN A 76 -10.21 -8.16 -4.46
CA GLN A 76 -11.29 -9.03 -4.94
C GLN A 76 -12.28 -8.28 -5.84
N GLN A 77 -12.53 -7.01 -5.54
CA GLN A 77 -13.40 -6.14 -6.32
C GLN A 77 -12.68 -5.47 -7.52
N GLN A 78 -11.43 -5.84 -7.80
CA GLN A 78 -10.62 -5.30 -8.89
C GLN A 78 -10.48 -3.76 -8.88
N GLN A 79 -10.49 -3.15 -7.69
CA GLN A 79 -10.41 -1.69 -7.54
C GLN A 79 -8.97 -1.16 -7.54
N TRP A 80 -7.98 -2.04 -7.39
CA TRP A 80 -6.57 -1.68 -7.36
C TRP A 80 -6.05 -1.46 -8.77
N ASN A 81 -5.41 -0.31 -9.01
CA ASN A 81 -4.71 -0.07 -10.27
C ASN A 81 -3.30 -0.68 -10.24
N CYS A 82 -2.60 -0.61 -11.39
CA CYS A 82 -1.24 -1.17 -11.51
C CYS A 82 -0.24 -0.57 -10.51
N ALA A 83 -0.31 0.74 -10.26
CA ALA A 83 0.58 1.43 -9.34
C ALA A 83 0.30 1.04 -7.87
N ASP A 84 -0.96 0.90 -7.48
CA ASP A 84 -1.34 0.46 -6.14
C ASP A 84 -0.80 -0.96 -5.86
N VAL A 85 -0.97 -1.87 -6.82
CA VAL A 85 -0.46 -3.25 -6.73
C VAL A 85 1.06 -3.26 -6.67
N ALA A 86 1.74 -2.47 -7.50
CA ALA A 86 3.19 -2.36 -7.49
C ALA A 86 3.73 -1.84 -6.16
N ASN A 87 3.10 -0.80 -5.60
CA ASN A 87 3.48 -0.23 -4.30
C ASN A 87 3.32 -1.23 -3.16
N ALA A 88 2.19 -1.97 -3.12
CA ALA A 88 1.99 -3.01 -2.14
C ALA A 88 3.01 -4.15 -2.29
N ALA A 89 3.27 -4.61 -3.53
CA ALA A 89 4.25 -5.66 -3.78
C ALA A 89 5.67 -5.25 -3.36
N TRP A 90 6.07 -4.03 -3.68
CA TRP A 90 7.37 -3.49 -3.27
C TRP A 90 7.49 -3.40 -1.74
N ALA A 91 6.46 -2.88 -1.06
CA ALA A 91 6.46 -2.73 0.39
C ALA A 91 6.53 -4.09 1.10
N LEU A 92 5.83 -5.11 0.60
CA LEU A 92 5.93 -6.47 1.13
C LEU A 92 7.29 -7.12 0.85
N GLY A 93 7.92 -6.82 -0.28
CA GLY A 93 9.32 -7.19 -0.53
C GLY A 93 10.28 -6.60 0.50
N LYS A 94 10.09 -5.32 0.84
CA LYS A 94 10.84 -4.65 1.92
C LYS A 94 10.57 -5.29 3.28
N PHE A 95 9.34 -5.68 3.57
CA PHE A 95 9.00 -6.36 4.83
C PHE A 95 9.78 -7.67 4.96
N ALA A 96 9.82 -8.48 3.89
CA ALA A 96 10.53 -9.76 3.89
C ALA A 96 12.03 -9.60 4.16
N GLY A 97 12.65 -8.52 3.67
CA GLY A 97 14.07 -8.21 3.93
C GLY A 97 14.36 -7.59 5.29
N SER A 98 13.35 -7.05 6.00
CA SER A 98 13.54 -6.35 7.27
C SER A 98 13.27 -7.26 8.47
N VAL A 99 14.25 -7.38 9.37
CA VAL A 99 14.10 -8.13 10.63
C VAL A 99 12.94 -7.59 11.45
N LYS A 100 12.72 -6.28 11.42
CA LYS A 100 11.67 -5.58 12.15
C LYS A 100 10.29 -5.80 11.56
N LEU A 101 10.16 -5.95 10.24
CA LEU A 101 8.84 -5.95 9.56
C LEU A 101 8.41 -7.33 9.06
N ARG A 102 9.32 -8.30 8.93
CA ARG A 102 9.01 -9.63 8.37
C ARG A 102 7.85 -10.36 9.03
N HIS A 103 7.59 -10.07 10.31
CA HIS A 103 6.47 -10.65 11.06
C HIS A 103 5.10 -10.05 10.68
N LEU A 104 5.09 -8.92 9.97
CA LEU A 104 3.89 -8.24 9.45
C LEU A 104 3.50 -8.70 8.04
N LEU A 105 4.24 -9.65 7.45
CA LEU A 105 3.91 -10.19 6.14
C LEU A 105 2.50 -10.80 6.14
N PRO A 106 1.65 -10.45 5.16
CA PRO A 106 0.35 -11.09 5.00
C PRO A 106 0.47 -12.61 4.78
N PRO A 107 -0.54 -13.39 5.19
CA PRO A 107 -0.53 -14.83 5.02
C PRO A 107 -0.53 -15.23 3.54
N VAL A 108 -0.16 -16.49 3.25
CA VAL A 108 -0.05 -17.01 1.86
C VAL A 108 -1.29 -16.72 1.00
N PRO A 109 -2.54 -16.94 1.45
CA PRO A 109 -3.71 -16.67 0.62
C PRO A 109 -3.82 -15.21 0.18
N TRP A 110 -3.46 -14.28 1.06
CA TRP A 110 -3.46 -12.85 0.75
C TRP A 110 -2.40 -12.53 -0.32
N ARG A 111 -1.18 -13.04 -0.16
CA ARG A 111 -0.09 -12.82 -1.13
C ARG A 111 -0.44 -13.38 -2.51
N LEU A 112 -1.13 -14.52 -2.56
CA LEU A 112 -1.64 -15.08 -3.83
C LEU A 112 -2.68 -14.18 -4.48
N ALA A 113 -3.56 -13.53 -3.71
CA ALA A 113 -4.52 -12.56 -4.25
C ALA A 113 -3.81 -11.36 -4.88
N LEU A 114 -2.80 -10.80 -4.20
CA LEU A 114 -1.98 -9.72 -4.75
C LEU A 114 -1.27 -10.15 -6.05
N MET A 115 -0.68 -11.35 -6.08
CA MET A 115 0.00 -11.85 -7.29
C MET A 115 -0.97 -12.08 -8.46
N ARG A 116 -2.21 -12.50 -8.20
CA ARG A 116 -3.26 -12.58 -9.23
C ARG A 116 -3.62 -11.21 -9.78
N ALA A 117 -3.78 -10.21 -8.90
CA ALA A 117 -4.03 -8.83 -9.30
C ALA A 117 -2.85 -8.27 -10.12
N ALA A 118 -1.61 -8.54 -9.71
CA ALA A 118 -0.41 -8.15 -10.46
C ALA A 118 -0.37 -8.79 -11.86
N LYS A 119 -0.68 -10.09 -11.96
CA LYS A 119 -0.77 -10.78 -13.26
C LYS A 119 -1.84 -10.14 -14.15
N ALA A 120 -3.02 -9.84 -13.61
CA ALA A 120 -4.10 -9.19 -14.36
C ALA A 120 -3.69 -7.79 -14.84
N ALA A 121 -3.06 -6.99 -13.97
CA ALA A 121 -2.53 -5.66 -14.28
C ALA A 121 -1.53 -5.67 -15.44
N VAL A 122 -0.56 -6.59 -15.42
CA VAL A 122 0.44 -6.73 -16.48
C VAL A 122 -0.18 -7.23 -17.80
N SER A 123 -1.13 -8.16 -17.71
CA SER A 123 -1.79 -8.73 -18.90
C SER A 123 -2.73 -7.72 -19.58
N GLY A 124 -3.42 -6.89 -18.80
CA GLY A 124 -4.25 -5.80 -19.30
C GLY A 124 -3.44 -4.69 -19.98
N GLY A 125 -2.24 -4.40 -19.46
CA GLY A 125 -1.29 -3.48 -20.11
C GLY A 125 -0.79 -3.98 -21.46
N ALA A 126 -0.56 -5.30 -21.61
CA ALA A 126 -0.19 -5.91 -22.89
C ALA A 126 -1.33 -5.84 -23.92
N ALA A 127 -2.59 -6.02 -23.49
CA ALA A 127 -3.76 -5.87 -24.36
C ALA A 127 -3.95 -4.40 -24.80
N ALA A 128 -3.74 -3.43 -23.91
CA ALA A 128 -3.81 -1.99 -24.23
C ALA A 128 -2.64 -1.52 -25.12
N ALA A 129 -1.43 -2.07 -24.93
CA ALA A 129 -0.28 -1.83 -25.79
C ALA A 129 -0.48 -2.43 -27.20
N ALA A 130 -1.10 -3.62 -27.30
CA ALA A 130 -1.50 -4.22 -28.56
C ALA A 130 -2.61 -3.43 -29.29
N ALA A 131 -3.44 -2.69 -28.54
CA ALA A 131 -4.49 -1.82 -29.07
C ALA A 131 -3.99 -0.42 -29.54
N GLY A 132 -2.68 -0.17 -29.56
CA GLY A 132 -2.09 0.96 -30.29
C GLY A 132 -2.23 2.34 -29.65
N VAL A 133 -2.47 2.44 -28.34
CA VAL A 133 -2.56 3.74 -27.63
C VAL A 133 -1.36 3.96 -26.72
N LEU A 134 -0.16 4.09 -27.32
CA LEU A 134 1.02 4.60 -26.61
C LEU A 134 1.47 5.91 -27.25
N ARG A 135 1.13 7.04 -26.61
CA ARG A 135 1.91 8.28 -26.78
C ARG A 135 3.15 8.19 -25.87
N PRO A 136 4.31 8.69 -26.33
CA PRO A 136 5.57 8.48 -25.64
C PRO A 136 5.62 9.15 -24.27
N VAL A 137 6.38 8.47 -23.42
CA VAL A 137 6.79 8.73 -22.04
C VAL A 137 7.14 10.20 -21.76
N ARG A 138 6.61 10.78 -20.68
CA ARG A 138 7.29 11.89 -19.99
C ARG A 138 8.20 11.30 -18.92
N LEU A 139 9.50 11.37 -19.18
CA LEU A 139 10.53 11.29 -18.16
C LEU A 139 10.31 12.49 -17.22
N TRP A 140 10.10 12.23 -15.93
CA TRP A 140 10.04 13.28 -14.91
C TRP A 140 11.45 13.87 -14.71
N PRO A 141 11.61 15.18 -14.41
CA PRO A 141 12.91 15.81 -14.14
C PRO A 141 13.61 15.25 -12.90
#